data_AF-A0A7H4N508-F1
#
_entry.id   AF-A0A7H4N508-F1
#
_cell.length_a   1.000
_cell.length_b   1.000
_cell.length_c   1.000
_cell.angle_alpha   90.00
_cell.angle_beta   90.00
_cell.angle_gamma   90.00
#
_symmetry.space_group_name_H-M   'P 1'
#
loop_
_entity.id
_entity.type
_entity.pdbx_description
1 polymer ?
#
loop_
_entity_poly.entity_id
_entity_poly.type
_entity_poly.pdbx_seq_one_letter_code
_entity_poly.pdbx_strand_id
1 'polypeptide(L)' 'MNFSTFCRRTLLASGLAIFGISSALAADWPRQITDSRGPHTLESQPLRIVFHQRDADRLAAGD' A
#
# COMPACT_ATOMS: atom_id res chain seq x y z
N MET A 1 -37.35 -13.85 -7.59
CA MET A 1 -36.11 -13.13 -7.21
C MET A 1 -35.00 -13.61 -8.13
N ASN A 2 -34.38 -12.73 -8.90
CA ASN A 2 -33.44 -13.13 -9.97
C ASN A 2 -32.15 -13.71 -9.38
N PHE A 3 -32.01 -15.04 -9.43
CA PHE A 3 -30.83 -15.76 -8.92
C PHE A 3 -29.52 -15.26 -9.54
N SER A 4 -29.55 -14.88 -10.82
CA SER A 4 -28.42 -14.23 -11.50
C SER A 4 -28.00 -12.91 -10.84
N THR A 5 -28.96 -12.08 -10.42
CA THR A 5 -28.69 -10.82 -9.71
C THR A 5 -28.14 -11.08 -8.30
N PHE A 6 -28.62 -12.12 -7.63
CA PHE A 6 -28.10 -12.54 -6.33
C PHE A 6 -26.65 -13.02 -6.45
N CYS A 7 -26.36 -13.94 -7.39
CA CYS A 7 -25.02 -14.43 -7.65
C CYS A 7 -24.04 -13.29 -8.00
N ARG A 8 -24.45 -12.38 -8.89
CA ARG A 8 -23.64 -11.21 -9.26
C ARG A 8 -23.37 -10.30 -8.06
N ARG A 9 -24.37 -10.01 -7.22
CA ARG A 9 -24.18 -9.19 -6.00
C ARG A 9 -23.25 -9.87 -5.01
N THR A 10 -23.39 -11.17 -4.79
CA THR A 10 -22.53 -11.93 -3.87
C THR A 10 -21.09 -11.97 -4.38
N LEU A 11 -20.87 -12.20 -5.68
CA LEU A 11 -19.54 -12.15 -6.30
C LEU A 11 -18.89 -10.77 -6.21
N LEU A 12 -19.67 -9.70 -6.43
CA LEU A 12 -19.18 -8.33 -6.27
C LEU A 12 -18.83 -8.03 -4.81
N ALA A 13 -19.67 -8.46 -3.87
CA ALA A 13 -19.44 -8.24 -2.44
C ALA A 13 -18.21 -9.02 -1.94
N SER A 14 -18.03 -10.27 -2.37
CA SER A 14 -16.86 -11.07 -2.01
C SER A 14 -15.58 -10.48 -2.62
N GLY A 15 -15.62 -10.08 -3.90
CA GLY A 15 -14.51 -9.40 -4.54
C GLY A 15 -14.12 -8.10 -3.84
N LEU A 16 -15.10 -7.27 -3.48
CA LEU A 16 -14.87 -6.03 -2.75
C LEU A 16 -14.32 -6.28 -1.34
N ALA A 17 -14.80 -7.30 -0.64
CA ALA A 17 -14.31 -7.68 0.68
C ALA A 17 -12.86 -8.16 0.63
N ILE A 18 -12.51 -9.05 -0.30
CA ILE A 18 -11.15 -9.55 -0.48
C ILE A 18 -10.22 -8.39 -0.85
N PHE A 19 -10.63 -7.55 -1.82
CA PHE A 19 -9.83 -6.40 -2.23
C PHE A 19 -9.63 -5.38 -1.11
N GLY A 20 -10.67 -5.12 -0.30
CA GLY A 20 -10.61 -4.25 0.87
C GLY A 20 -9.64 -4.77 1.93
N ILE A 21 -9.68 -6.08 2.22
CA ILE A 21 -8.76 -6.73 3.17
C ILE A 21 -7.34 -6.72 2.63
N SER A 22 -7.12 -7.07 1.36
CA SER A 22 -5.79 -7.01 0.74
C SER A 22 -5.20 -5.61 0.75
N SER A 23 -6.03 -4.58 0.53
CA SER A 23 -5.60 -3.18 0.64
C SER A 23 -5.22 -2.80 2.07
N ALA A 24 -6.02 -3.23 3.05
CA ALA A 24 -5.72 -3.01 4.46
C ALA A 24 -4.44 -3.74 4.90
N LEU A 25 -4.22 -4.99 4.46
CA LEU A 25 -3.00 -5.75 4.74
C LEU A 25 -1.77 -5.18 4.03
N ALA A 26 -1.93 -4.61 2.83
CA ALA A 26 -0.84 -3.91 2.15
C ALA A 26 -0.52 -2.55 2.81
N ALA A 27 -1.49 -1.96 3.50
CA ALA A 27 -1.33 -0.77 4.32
C ALA A 27 -0.89 -1.09 5.77
N ASP A 28 -0.95 -2.37 6.17
CA ASP A 28 -0.55 -2.85 7.48
C ASP A 28 0.97 -3.01 7.54
N TRP A 29 1.54 -2.60 8.66
CA TRP A 29 2.97 -2.70 8.94
C TRP A 29 3.19 -4.01 9.71
N PRO A 30 4.28 -4.77 9.48
CA PRO A 30 5.53 -4.40 8.81
C PRO A 30 5.54 -4.49 7.28
N ARG A 31 6.18 -3.51 6.62
CA ARG A 31 6.52 -3.62 5.18
C ARG A 31 8.03 -3.66 4.96
N GLN A 32 8.45 -4.53 4.06
CA GLN A 32 9.84 -4.67 3.67
C GLN A 32 10.19 -3.54 2.68
N ILE A 33 11.02 -2.59 3.11
CA ILE A 33 11.52 -1.52 2.25
C ILE A 33 12.98 -1.83 1.91
N THR A 34 13.27 -1.95 0.62
CA THR A 34 14.64 -2.06 0.13
C THR A 34 15.22 -0.66 0.00
N ASP A 35 16.11 -0.28 0.92
CA ASP A 35 16.92 0.93 0.80
C ASP A 35 18.23 0.57 0.08
N SER A 36 18.98 1.59 -0.32
CA SER A 36 20.37 1.54 -0.78
C SER A 36 21.33 0.76 0.14
N ARG A 37 20.96 0.57 1.42
CA ARG A 37 21.73 -0.17 2.43
C ARG A 37 21.29 -1.64 2.59
N GLY A 38 20.25 -2.06 1.88
CA GLY A 38 19.70 -3.42 1.94
C GLY A 38 18.21 -3.46 2.29
N PRO A 39 17.63 -4.67 2.37
CA PRO A 39 16.25 -4.86 2.79
C PRO A 39 16.10 -4.54 4.27
N HIS A 40 15.34 -3.49 4.59
CA HIS A 40 14.97 -3.11 5.94
C HIS A 40 13.47 -3.26 6.12
N THR A 41 13.07 -4.09 7.08
CA THR A 41 11.66 -4.22 7.46
C THR A 41 11.30 -3.04 8.36
N LEU A 42 10.37 -2.20 7.90
CA LEU A 42 9.80 -1.17 8.75
C LEU A 42 8.63 -1.80 9.50
N GLU A 43 8.80 -1.97 10.82
CA GLU A 43 7.80 -2.57 11.72
C GLU A 43 6.60 -1.68 12.01
N SER A 44 6.71 -0.38 11.75
CA SER A 44 5.66 0.58 12.09
C SER A 44 5.62 1.73 11.10
N GLN A 45 4.45 2.38 11.03
CA GLN A 45 4.26 3.58 10.23
C GLN A 45 5.22 4.69 10.66
N PRO A 46 6.10 5.19 9.77
CA PRO A 46 7.01 6.27 10.11
C PRO A 46 6.17 7.53 10.35
N LEU A 47 6.19 7.99 11.60
CA LEU A 47 5.47 9.19 12.06
C LEU A 47 6.05 10.49 11.46
N ARG A 48 7.27 10.43 10.91
CA ARG A 48 7.95 11.55 10.26
C ARG A 48 8.82 11.02 9.12
N ILE A 49 8.55 11.48 7.90
CA ILE A 49 9.44 11.25 6.76
C ILE A 49 10.47 12.39 6.78
N VAL A 50 11.72 12.07 7.05
CA VAL A 50 12.83 13.04 6.97
C VAL A 50 13.50 12.84 5.63
N PHE A 51 13.34 13.81 4.74
CA PHE A 51 14.14 13.87 3.52
C PHE A 51 15.47 14.52 3.86
N HIS A 52 16.57 13.94 3.39
CA HIS A 52 17.86 14.61 3.47
C HIS A 52 17.89 15.74 2.45
N GLN A 53 18.50 16.87 2.80
CA GLN A 53 18.61 18.07 1.94
C GLN A 53 19.11 17.76 0.51
N ARG A 54 19.99 16.76 0.38
CA ARG A 54 20.55 16.29 -0.90
C ARG A 54 19.48 15.75 -1.87
N ASP A 55 18.40 15.18 -1.34
CA ASP A 55 17.29 14.67 -2.16
C ASP A 55 16.37 15.80 -2.64
N ALA A 56 16.23 16.87 -1.85
CA ALA A 56 15.51 18.08 -2.26
C ALA A 56 16.25 18.82 -3.40
N ASP A 57 17.58 18.92 -3.30
CA ASP A 57 18.41 19.53 -4.34
C ASP A 57 18.37 18.74 -5.65
N ARG A 58 18.28 17.40 -5.59
CA ARG A 58 18.14 16.55 -6.78
C ARG A 58 16.79 16.71 -7.48
N LEU A 59 15.70 16.90 -6.74
CA LEU A 59 14.39 17.16 -7.31
C LEU A 59 14.28 18.57 -7.92
N ALA A 60 14.99 19.55 -7.34
CA ALA A 60 15.09 20.90 -7.91
C ALA A 60 15.99 20.96 -9.15
N ALA A 61 16.96 20.04 -9.26
CA ALA A 61 17.89 19.97 -10.38
C ALA A 61 17.31 19.36 -11.66
N GLY A 62 16.10 18.78 -11.62
CA GLY A 62 15.35 18.37 -12.81
C GLY A 62 16.15 17.52 -13.79
N ASP A 63 16.36 16.25 -13.44
CA ASP A 63 16.77 15.19 -14.37
C ASP A 63 15.57 14.25 -14.63
#